data_AF-A0A6J4F5P6-F1
#
_entry.id   AF-A0A6J4F5P6-F1
#
_cell.length_a   1.000
_cell.length_b   1.000
_cell.length_c   1.000
_cell.angle_alpha   90.00
_cell.angle_beta   90.00
_cell.angle_gamma   90.00
#
_symmetry.space_group_name_H-M   'P 1'
#
loop_
_entity.id
_entity.type
_entity.pdbx_description
1 polymer ?
#
loop_
_entity_poly.entity_id
_entity_poly.type
_entity_poly.pdbx_seq_one_letter_code
_entity_poly.pdbx_strand_id
1 'polypeptide(L)'
;MRRVPATAAMAFLALAAAAPVAAQARCANPPEVRALQVRQLHIQLQVASLNCRVDDPSLPGKYAAYVNRFGGALSDNAKVLKAHYARSGTNMDRAMTSMANDESQRAHLVENYCEQHVPLFERLSALKPGELEHFASTTMDQPETPACRAPAIRQASAATAAAAPAAKPKAKPAAKKADAKG
;
A
#
# COMPACT_ATOMS: atom_id res chain seq x y z
N MET A 1 61.58 -2.34 -32.62
CA MET A 1 60.20 -1.95 -32.95
C MET A 1 59.24 -2.78 -32.11
N ARG A 2 58.56 -2.19 -31.12
CA ARG A 2 57.59 -2.87 -30.23
C ARG A 2 56.17 -2.61 -30.77
N ARG A 3 55.34 -3.66 -30.90
CA ARG A 3 53.90 -3.56 -31.20
C ARG A 3 53.08 -3.93 -29.94
N VAL A 4 51.95 -3.23 -29.79
CA VAL A 4 51.09 -3.07 -28.59
C VAL A 4 49.93 -4.11 -28.57
N PRO A 5 48.96 -4.08 -27.63
CA PRO A 5 48.68 -5.13 -26.64
C PRO A 5 47.43 -5.99 -26.96
N ALA A 6 47.32 -7.16 -26.34
CA ALA A 6 46.11 -7.98 -26.38
C ALA A 6 45.09 -7.49 -25.34
N THR A 7 43.90 -7.15 -25.81
CA THR A 7 42.72 -6.75 -25.04
C THR A 7 42.13 -7.92 -24.26
N ALA A 8 42.15 -7.85 -22.93
CA ALA A 8 41.41 -8.76 -22.07
C ALA A 8 39.99 -8.20 -21.85
N ALA A 9 38.99 -8.89 -22.39
CA ALA A 9 37.58 -8.58 -22.20
C ALA A 9 37.17 -8.85 -20.74
N MET A 10 36.76 -7.81 -20.00
CA MET A 10 36.09 -7.97 -18.71
C MET A 10 34.66 -8.46 -18.95
N ALA A 11 34.41 -9.72 -18.61
CA ALA A 11 33.06 -10.25 -18.48
C ALA A 11 32.40 -9.64 -17.23
N PHE A 12 31.48 -8.69 -17.44
CA PHE A 12 30.60 -8.21 -16.38
C PHE A 12 29.61 -9.32 -16.02
N LEU A 13 29.85 -10.02 -14.91
CA LEU A 13 28.83 -10.85 -14.28
C LEU A 13 27.67 -9.96 -13.85
N ALA A 14 26.55 -10.07 -14.56
CA ALA A 14 25.29 -9.46 -14.13
C ALA A 14 24.77 -10.20 -12.88
N LEU A 15 25.09 -9.65 -11.70
CA LEU A 15 24.53 -10.08 -10.44
C LEU A 15 23.03 -9.76 -10.43
N ALA A 16 22.19 -10.75 -10.75
CA ALA A 16 20.75 -10.63 -10.60
C ALA A 16 20.42 -10.52 -9.11
N ALA A 17 20.12 -9.31 -8.64
CA ALA A 17 19.71 -9.04 -7.27
C ALA A 17 18.36 -9.71 -6.99
N ALA A 18 18.38 -10.92 -6.43
CA ALA A 18 17.23 -11.49 -5.74
C ALA A 18 17.04 -10.68 -4.45
N ALA A 19 16.01 -9.83 -4.40
CA ALA A 19 15.65 -9.17 -3.15
C ALA A 19 15.33 -10.24 -2.10
N PRO A 20 15.82 -10.12 -0.85
CA PRO A 20 15.56 -11.11 0.17
C PRO A 20 14.06 -11.15 0.47
N VAL A 21 13.45 -12.33 0.31
CA VAL A 21 12.02 -12.61 0.60
C VAL A 21 11.62 -12.14 2.01
N ALA A 22 12.56 -12.17 2.97
CA ALA A 22 12.37 -11.69 4.33
C ALA A 22 12.09 -10.17 4.43
N ALA A 23 12.60 -9.35 3.50
CA ALA A 23 12.35 -7.90 3.50
C ALA A 23 10.93 -7.57 2.99
N GLN A 24 10.37 -8.38 2.09
CA GLN A 24 9.00 -8.19 1.59
C GLN A 24 7.93 -8.56 2.64
N ALA A 25 8.25 -9.46 3.58
CA ALA A 25 7.32 -9.85 4.64
C ALA A 25 7.01 -8.70 5.61
N ARG A 26 7.94 -7.74 5.78
CA ARG A 26 7.86 -6.69 6.82
C ARG A 26 7.37 -5.34 6.33
N CYS A 27 7.24 -5.15 5.02
CA CYS A 27 6.73 -3.92 4.45
C CYS A 27 5.20 -3.96 4.31
N ALA A 28 4.58 -2.77 4.32
CA ALA A 28 3.15 -2.61 4.13
C ALA A 28 2.81 -2.44 2.64
N ASN A 29 1.89 -3.24 2.10
CA ASN A 29 1.33 -2.99 0.77
C ASN A 29 0.30 -1.83 0.80
N PRO A 30 -0.15 -1.29 -0.36
CA PRO A 30 -1.02 -0.10 -0.34
C PRO A 30 -2.34 -0.25 0.45
N PRO A 31 -3.05 -1.40 0.38
CA PRO A 31 -4.18 -1.66 1.29
C PRO A 31 -3.80 -1.62 2.78
N GLU A 32 -2.66 -2.20 3.16
CA GLU A 32 -2.17 -2.21 4.54
C GLU A 32 -1.78 -0.80 5.00
N VAL A 33 -1.18 0.02 4.14
CA VAL A 33 -0.90 1.44 4.43
C VAL A 33 -2.19 2.21 4.72
N ARG A 34 -3.22 2.05 3.88
CA ARG A 34 -4.52 2.69 4.13
C ARG A 34 -5.14 2.23 5.46
N ALA A 35 -5.05 0.94 5.77
CA ALA A 35 -5.54 0.40 7.02
C ALA A 35 -4.77 0.94 8.24
N LEU A 36 -3.45 1.13 8.12
CA LEU A 36 -2.63 1.78 9.16
C LEU A 36 -3.06 3.24 9.36
N GLN A 37 -3.33 3.99 8.29
CA GLN A 37 -3.81 5.37 8.37
C GLN A 37 -5.21 5.44 9.03
N VAL A 38 -6.14 4.56 8.67
CA VAL A 38 -7.44 4.48 9.35
C VAL A 38 -7.26 4.20 10.84
N ARG A 39 -6.31 3.33 11.20
CA ARG A 39 -6.04 3.00 12.59
C ARG A 39 -5.36 4.14 13.35
N GLN A 40 -4.46 4.89 12.71
CA GLN A 40 -3.87 6.11 13.26
C GLN A 40 -4.96 7.15 13.57
N LEU A 41 -5.84 7.41 12.60
CA LEU A 41 -6.98 8.31 12.79
C LEU A 41 -7.85 7.86 13.96
N HIS A 42 -8.18 6.58 14.04
CA HIS A 42 -8.99 6.04 15.13
C HIS A 42 -8.36 6.27 16.51
N ILE A 43 -7.05 6.04 16.65
CA ILE A 43 -6.32 6.26 17.89
C ILE A 43 -6.27 7.75 18.24
N GLN A 44 -5.99 8.62 17.28
CA GLN A 44 -6.00 10.07 17.45
C GLN A 44 -7.34 10.58 17.98
N LEU A 45 -8.45 10.14 17.39
CA LEU A 45 -9.79 10.49 17.85
C LEU A 45 -10.08 9.94 19.26
N GLN A 46 -9.63 8.71 19.55
CA GLN A 46 -9.83 8.12 20.86
C GLN A 46 -9.08 8.91 21.94
N VAL A 47 -7.80 9.20 21.73
CA VAL A 47 -6.98 9.98 22.67
C VAL A 47 -7.54 11.39 22.86
N ALA A 48 -7.94 12.06 21.77
CA ALA A 48 -8.58 13.37 21.86
C ALA A 48 -9.89 13.33 22.65
N SER A 49 -10.73 12.31 22.44
CA SER A 49 -11.99 12.17 23.20
C SER A 49 -11.78 12.04 24.71
N LEU A 50 -10.64 11.51 25.15
CA LEU A 50 -10.32 11.31 26.56
C LEU A 50 -9.63 12.54 27.17
N ASN A 51 -8.73 13.18 26.43
CA ASN A 51 -7.91 14.28 26.94
C ASN A 51 -8.60 15.64 26.82
N CYS A 52 -9.42 15.86 25.80
CA CYS A 52 -10.02 17.16 25.50
C CYS A 52 -11.44 17.34 26.03
N ARG A 53 -11.93 16.44 26.88
CA ARG A 53 -13.32 16.48 27.40
C ARG A 53 -13.61 17.67 28.30
N VAL A 54 -12.58 18.31 28.86
CA VAL A 54 -12.74 19.51 29.69
C VAL A 54 -12.95 20.73 28.78
N ASP A 55 -12.19 20.83 27.69
CA ASP A 55 -12.29 21.90 26.71
C ASP A 55 -13.55 21.79 25.84
N ASP A 56 -13.88 20.57 25.39
CA ASP A 56 -15.12 20.26 24.68
C ASP A 56 -15.75 18.95 25.22
N PRO A 57 -16.75 19.06 26.12
CA PRO A 57 -17.46 17.92 26.69
C PRO A 57 -18.22 17.05 25.67
N SER A 58 -18.39 17.52 24.43
CA SER A 58 -19.08 16.77 23.38
C SER A 58 -18.21 15.69 22.71
N LEU A 59 -16.88 15.78 22.84
CA LEU A 59 -15.94 14.89 22.13
C LEU A 59 -16.11 13.39 22.43
N PRO A 60 -16.35 12.93 23.68
CA PRO A 60 -16.68 11.53 23.94
C PRO A 60 -17.90 11.05 23.13
N GLY A 61 -18.93 11.89 23.02
CA GLY A 61 -20.14 11.59 22.23
C GLY A 61 -19.86 11.54 20.72
N LYS A 62 -19.05 12.48 20.21
CA LYS A 62 -18.62 12.49 18.80
C LYS A 62 -17.78 11.25 18.47
N TYR A 63 -16.90 10.80 19.37
CA TYR A 63 -16.16 9.55 19.22
C TYR A 63 -17.08 8.32 19.18
N ALA A 64 -18.04 8.22 20.09
CA ALA A 64 -19.02 7.13 20.08
C ALA A 64 -19.82 7.11 18.77
N ALA A 65 -20.26 8.27 18.28
CA ALA A 65 -20.96 8.39 17.00
C ALA A 65 -20.08 7.97 15.80
N TYR A 66 -18.80 8.34 15.80
CA TYR A 66 -17.81 7.89 14.82
C TYR A 66 -17.66 6.36 14.82
N VAL A 67 -17.46 5.74 15.99
CA VAL A 67 -17.32 4.28 16.10
C VAL A 67 -18.59 3.58 15.60
N ASN A 68 -19.77 4.08 15.97
CA ASN A 68 -21.05 3.51 15.52
C ASN A 68 -21.23 3.62 14.00
N ARG A 69 -20.90 4.78 13.40
CA ARG A 69 -21.04 5.02 11.96
C ARG A 69 -20.09 4.18 11.13
N PHE A 70 -18.84 4.03 11.57
CA PHE A 70 -17.76 3.44 10.78
C PHE A 70 -17.32 2.07 11.28
N GLY A 71 -18.00 1.47 12.25
CA GLY A 71 -17.61 0.19 12.86
C GLY A 71 -17.35 -0.94 11.85
N GLY A 72 -18.12 -1.00 10.76
CA GLY A 72 -17.88 -1.93 9.65
C GLY A 72 -16.51 -1.71 8.99
N ALA A 73 -16.24 -0.48 8.53
CA ALA A 73 -14.96 -0.11 7.93
C ALA A 73 -13.79 -0.31 8.90
N LEU A 74 -13.95 0.02 10.18
CA LEU A 74 -12.95 -0.21 11.22
C LEU A 74 -12.63 -1.71 11.39
N SER A 75 -13.66 -2.55 11.38
CA SER A 75 -13.51 -4.01 11.48
C SER A 75 -12.80 -4.59 10.25
N ASP A 76 -13.15 -4.13 9.05
CA ASP A 76 -12.53 -4.60 7.81
C ASP A 76 -11.06 -4.18 7.72
N ASN A 77 -10.73 -2.93 8.08
CA ASN A 77 -9.36 -2.46 8.17
C ASN A 77 -8.56 -3.24 9.24
N ALA A 78 -9.18 -3.60 10.37
CA ALA A 78 -8.53 -4.44 11.38
C ALA A 78 -8.20 -5.85 10.85
N LYS A 79 -9.01 -6.44 9.97
CA LYS A 79 -8.69 -7.73 9.34
C LYS A 79 -7.46 -7.63 8.43
N VAL A 80 -7.36 -6.54 7.66
CA VAL A 80 -6.18 -6.26 6.82
C VAL A 80 -4.92 -6.17 7.68
N LEU A 81 -4.97 -5.41 8.78
CA LEU A 81 -3.84 -5.30 9.70
C LEU A 81 -3.48 -6.63 10.34
N LYS A 82 -4.45 -7.41 10.81
CA LYS A 82 -4.18 -8.75 11.36
C LYS A 82 -3.43 -9.64 10.38
N ALA A 83 -3.81 -9.63 9.10
CA ALA A 83 -3.11 -10.37 8.05
C ALA A 83 -1.68 -9.84 7.83
N HIS A 84 -1.48 -8.52 7.81
CA HIS A 84 -0.16 -7.90 7.72
C HIS A 84 0.76 -8.35 8.86
N TYR A 85 0.32 -8.18 10.12
CA TYR A 85 1.12 -8.50 11.30
C TYR A 85 1.38 -10.00 11.45
N ALA A 86 0.43 -10.85 11.05
CA ALA A 86 0.65 -12.30 10.96
C ALA A 86 1.73 -12.64 9.91
N ARG A 87 1.70 -11.99 8.74
CA ARG A 87 2.66 -12.20 7.65
C ARG A 87 4.06 -11.68 7.99
N SER A 88 4.15 -10.54 8.66
CA SER A 88 5.42 -9.91 9.05
C SER A 88 6.10 -10.61 10.23
N GLY A 89 5.35 -11.39 11.00
CA GLY A 89 5.79 -11.98 12.27
C GLY A 89 5.97 -10.94 13.38
N THR A 90 5.32 -9.77 13.27
CA THR A 90 5.35 -8.71 14.28
C THR A 90 4.05 -8.65 15.08
N ASN A 91 4.11 -8.10 16.29
CA ASN A 91 2.95 -8.07 17.19
C ASN A 91 2.09 -6.83 16.92
N MET A 92 0.86 -7.04 16.44
CA MET A 92 -0.12 -5.99 16.18
C MET A 92 -0.44 -5.18 17.44
N ASP A 93 -0.73 -5.84 18.56
CA ASP A 93 -1.12 -5.17 19.80
C ASP A 93 -0.02 -4.26 20.33
N ARG A 94 1.25 -4.71 20.24
CA ARG A 94 2.41 -3.87 20.59
C ARG A 94 2.48 -2.63 19.69
N ALA A 95 2.27 -2.79 18.38
CA ALA A 95 2.28 -1.65 17.46
C ALA A 95 1.15 -0.66 17.76
N MET A 96 -0.07 -1.15 18.01
CA MET A 96 -1.22 -0.30 18.37
C MET A 96 -1.01 0.43 19.70
N THR A 97 -0.42 -0.24 20.69
CA THR A 97 -0.08 0.37 21.98
C THR A 97 0.99 1.45 21.81
N SER A 98 2.01 1.23 20.97
CA SER A 98 3.01 2.26 20.67
C SER A 98 2.35 3.51 20.08
N MET A 99 1.53 3.34 19.04
CA MET A 99 0.81 4.45 18.42
C MET A 99 -0.09 5.21 19.41
N ALA A 100 -0.77 4.51 20.31
CA ALA A 100 -1.60 5.14 21.34
C ALA A 100 -0.77 5.92 22.35
N ASN A 101 0.40 5.40 22.75
CA ASN A 101 1.31 6.09 23.66
C ASN A 101 1.87 7.35 23.00
N ASP A 102 2.34 7.25 21.75
CA ASP A 102 2.90 8.39 21.01
C ASP A 102 1.86 9.52 20.87
N GLU A 103 0.62 9.15 20.59
CA GLU A 103 -0.47 10.11 20.48
C GLU A 103 -0.90 10.69 21.83
N SER A 104 -0.89 9.89 22.90
CA SER A 104 -1.11 10.39 24.27
C SER A 104 -0.02 11.38 24.69
N GLN A 105 1.24 11.13 24.32
CA GLN A 105 2.32 12.08 24.56
C GLN A 105 2.08 13.38 23.78
N ARG A 106 1.66 13.27 22.51
CA ARG A 106 1.29 14.45 21.70
C ARG A 106 0.21 15.30 22.37
N ALA A 107 -0.82 14.66 22.95
CA ALA A 107 -1.90 15.35 23.65
C ALA A 107 -1.44 16.21 24.84
N HIS A 108 -0.28 15.90 25.43
CA HIS A 108 0.32 16.67 26.53
C HIS A 108 1.39 17.66 26.08
N LEU A 109 1.98 17.47 24.90
CA LEU A 109 3.10 18.27 24.39
C LEU A 109 2.66 19.38 23.42
N VAL A 110 1.50 19.25 22.79
CA VAL A 110 0.97 20.23 21.83
C VAL A 110 -0.02 21.15 22.54
N GLU A 111 0.31 22.44 22.64
CA GLU A 111 -0.48 23.44 23.37
C GLU A 111 -1.93 23.54 22.86
N ASN A 112 -2.12 23.54 21.54
CA ASN A 112 -3.43 23.66 20.91
C ASN A 112 -4.00 22.31 20.42
N TYR A 113 -3.67 21.22 21.12
CA TYR A 113 -4.08 19.88 20.72
C TYR A 113 -5.61 19.78 20.60
N CYS A 114 -6.34 20.28 21.58
CA CYS A 114 -7.79 20.12 21.63
C CYS A 114 -8.51 20.96 20.57
N GLU A 115 -8.09 22.20 20.33
CA GLU A 115 -8.66 23.05 19.28
C GLU A 115 -8.45 22.45 17.88
N GLN A 116 -7.35 21.73 17.65
CA GLN A 116 -7.08 21.07 16.38
C GLN A 116 -7.99 19.86 16.11
N HIS A 117 -8.46 19.18 17.16
CA HIS A 117 -9.24 17.95 17.01
C HIS A 117 -10.74 18.18 16.88
N VAL A 118 -11.27 19.31 17.35
CA VAL A 118 -12.69 19.65 17.17
C VAL A 118 -13.08 19.67 15.68
N PRO A 119 -12.38 20.39 14.77
CA PRO A 119 -12.70 20.36 13.34
C PRO A 119 -12.51 19.00 12.68
N LEU A 120 -11.67 18.12 13.25
CA LEU A 120 -11.48 16.77 12.74
C LEU A 120 -12.74 15.92 12.97
N PHE A 121 -13.34 16.00 14.16
CA PHE A 121 -14.61 15.34 14.45
C PHE A 121 -15.77 15.88 13.60
N GLU A 122 -15.84 17.20 13.40
CA GLU A 122 -16.89 17.82 12.57
C GLU A 122 -16.83 17.30 11.13
N ARG A 123 -15.64 17.26 10.52
CA ARG A 123 -15.47 16.70 9.17
C ARG A 123 -15.91 15.24 9.10
N LEU A 124 -15.57 14.42 10.09
CA LEU A 124 -15.97 13.01 10.15
C LEU A 124 -17.48 12.82 10.27
N SER A 125 -18.18 13.72 10.95
CA SER A 125 -19.64 13.65 11.10
C SER A 125 -20.38 13.79 9.77
N ALA A 126 -19.79 14.53 8.82
CA ALA A 126 -20.33 14.76 7.49
C ALA A 126 -20.03 13.63 6.49
N LEU A 127 -19.11 12.72 6.82
CA LEU A 127 -18.71 11.64 5.92
C LEU A 127 -19.75 10.51 5.86
N LYS A 128 -19.83 9.90 4.68
CA LYS A 128 -20.51 8.62 4.46
C LYS A 128 -19.58 7.46 4.84
N PRO A 129 -20.13 6.29 5.26
CA PRO A 129 -19.33 5.13 5.66
C PRO A 129 -18.20 4.73 4.69
N GLY A 130 -18.44 4.81 3.37
CA GLY A 130 -17.45 4.46 2.34
C GLY A 130 -16.33 5.47 2.11
N GLU A 131 -16.37 6.63 2.77
CA GLU A 131 -15.39 7.72 2.56
C GLU A 131 -14.26 7.72 3.59
N LEU A 132 -14.36 6.89 4.65
CA LEU A 132 -13.41 6.89 5.76
C LEU A 132 -11.97 6.62 5.32
N GLU A 133 -11.74 5.61 4.48
CA GLU A 133 -10.38 5.26 4.04
C GLU A 133 -9.72 6.38 3.26
N HIS A 134 -10.48 7.01 2.35
CA HIS A 134 -9.97 8.14 1.58
C HIS A 134 -9.65 9.32 2.50
N PHE A 135 -10.58 9.66 3.40
CA PHE A 135 -10.38 10.73 4.37
C PHE A 135 -9.15 10.49 5.26
N ALA A 136 -8.98 9.27 5.77
CA ALA A 136 -7.81 8.91 6.57
C ALA A 136 -6.52 9.05 5.73
N SER A 137 -6.53 8.61 4.47
CA SER A 137 -5.34 8.66 3.61
C SER A 137 -4.85 10.05 3.26
N THR A 138 -5.74 11.05 3.28
CA THR A 138 -5.40 12.46 3.00
C THR A 138 -5.18 13.29 4.27
N THR A 139 -5.57 12.77 5.44
CA THR A 139 -5.48 13.51 6.71
C THR A 139 -4.34 13.01 7.59
N MET A 140 -4.02 11.72 7.52
CA MET A 140 -2.96 11.11 8.31
C MET A 140 -1.64 11.07 7.55
N ASP A 141 -0.54 11.23 8.28
CA ASP A 141 0.80 11.05 7.73
C ASP A 141 1.03 9.63 7.20
N GLN A 142 2.13 9.45 6.46
CA GLN A 142 2.52 8.11 6.04
C GLN A 142 2.95 7.29 7.28
N PRO A 143 2.46 6.05 7.44
CA PRO A 143 2.88 5.19 8.54
C PRO A 143 4.39 4.95 8.51
N GLU A 144 5.01 4.84 9.69
CA GLU A 144 6.44 4.52 9.81
C GLU A 144 6.82 3.14 9.25
N THR A 145 5.82 2.27 9.05
CA THR A 145 6.02 0.96 8.42
C THR A 145 6.37 1.16 6.94
N PRO A 146 7.56 0.73 6.48
CA PRO A 146 7.99 0.98 5.11
C PRO A 146 7.04 0.34 4.11
N ALA A 147 6.64 1.10 3.09
CA ALA A 147 5.80 0.56 2.02
C ALA A 147 6.57 -0.46 1.16
N CYS A 148 5.91 -1.54 0.76
CA CYS A 148 6.51 -2.52 -0.15
C CYS A 148 6.73 -1.89 -1.52
N ARG A 149 7.97 -1.97 -2.01
CA ARG A 149 8.26 -1.63 -3.40
C ARG A 149 7.57 -2.66 -4.29
N ALA A 150 6.65 -2.21 -5.16
CA ALA A 150 6.08 -3.10 -6.17
C ALA A 150 7.22 -3.71 -7.01
N PRO A 151 7.17 -5.01 -7.34
CA PRO A 151 8.14 -5.56 -8.28
C PRO A 151 8.03 -4.75 -9.58
N ALA A 152 9.15 -4.20 -10.03
CA ALA A 152 9.20 -3.54 -11.33
C ALA A 152 8.78 -4.59 -12.37
N ILE A 153 7.61 -4.40 -13.00
CA ILE A 153 7.30 -5.08 -14.24
C ILE A 153 8.39 -4.61 -15.21
N ARG A 154 9.43 -5.43 -15.41
CA ARG A 154 10.33 -5.23 -16.53
C ARG A 154 9.45 -5.39 -17.75
N GLN A 155 9.00 -4.28 -18.33
CA GLN A 155 8.44 -4.29 -19.66
C GLN A 155 9.52 -4.89 -20.55
N ALA A 156 9.32 -6.14 -20.97
CA ALA A 156 10.06 -6.68 -22.09
C ALA A 156 9.70 -5.77 -23.27
N SER A 157 10.53 -4.77 -23.54
CA SER A 157 10.49 -4.06 -24.81
C SER A 157 10.75 -5.13 -25.85
N ALA A 158 9.68 -5.57 -26.51
CA ALA A 158 9.76 -6.32 -27.74
C ALA A 158 10.38 -5.37 -28.77
N ALA A 159 11.70 -5.27 -28.75
CA ALA A 159 12.45 -4.73 -29.86
C ALA A 159 12.21 -5.69 -31.03
N THR A 160 11.36 -5.25 -31.95
CA THR A 160 11.05 -5.87 -33.23
C THR A 160 12.35 -6.14 -33.97
N ALA A 161 12.85 -7.38 -33.87
CA ALA A 161 13.84 -7.88 -34.81
C ALA A 161 13.12 -8.12 -36.14
N ALA A 162 13.12 -7.11 -37.00
CA ALA A 162 12.76 -7.24 -38.39
C ALA A 162 13.73 -8.22 -39.06
N ALA A 163 13.28 -9.46 -39.23
CA ALA A 163 13.92 -10.43 -40.09
C ALA A 163 13.13 -10.52 -41.41
N ALA A 164 13.79 -10.21 -42.52
CA ALA A 164 13.39 -10.63 -43.85
C ALA A 164 14.66 -10.77 -44.71
N PRO A 165 14.68 -11.56 -45.81
CA PRO A 165 13.65 -12.48 -46.31
C PRO A 165 14.22 -13.87 -46.68
N ALA A 166 13.36 -14.89 -46.79
CA ALA A 166 13.71 -16.14 -47.48
C ALA A 166 12.61 -16.57 -48.45
N ALA A 167 12.98 -16.48 -49.74
CA ALA A 167 12.61 -17.27 -50.91
C ALA A 167 11.18 -17.84 -51.09
N LYS A 168 10.57 -17.44 -52.20
CA LYS A 168 9.38 -18.04 -52.84
C LYS A 168 9.63 -19.51 -53.25
N PRO A 169 8.59 -20.36 -53.20
CA PRO A 169 8.39 -21.36 -54.26
C PRO A 169 7.12 -21.08 -55.08
N LYS A 170 7.25 -21.35 -56.38
CA LYS A 170 6.22 -21.19 -57.42
C LYS A 170 5.15 -22.29 -57.32
N ALA A 171 3.95 -21.93 -57.75
CA ALA A 171 2.73 -22.72 -57.81
C ALA A 171 2.76 -23.90 -58.81
N LYS A 172 1.83 -24.86 -58.63
CA LYS A 172 0.84 -25.21 -59.68
C LYS A 172 -0.42 -25.93 -59.11
N PRO A 173 -1.55 -25.89 -59.84
CA PRO A 173 -2.91 -26.06 -59.30
C PRO A 173 -3.66 -27.34 -59.75
N ALA A 174 -4.91 -27.44 -59.25
CA ALA A 174 -6.09 -28.22 -59.71
C ALA A 174 -6.13 -29.71 -59.24
N ALA A 175 -7.28 -30.35 -58.92
CA ALA A 175 -8.68 -30.08 -59.21
C ALA A 175 -9.65 -30.81 -58.25
N LYS A 176 -10.85 -30.23 -58.05
CA LYS A 176 -12.23 -30.81 -57.93
C LYS A 176 -12.43 -32.28 -57.54
N LYS A 177 -13.35 -32.55 -56.58
CA LYS A 177 -14.79 -32.90 -56.79
C LYS A 177 -15.52 -33.21 -55.46
N ALA A 178 -16.84 -33.03 -55.50
CA ALA A 178 -17.83 -33.28 -54.45
C ALA A 178 -18.22 -34.76 -54.30
N ASP A 179 -18.84 -35.10 -53.16
CA ASP A 179 -20.13 -35.81 -53.00
C ASP A 179 -20.22 -36.83 -51.83
N ALA A 180 -21.32 -36.70 -51.07
CA ALA A 180 -22.08 -37.68 -50.27
C ALA A 180 -21.45 -38.41 -49.05
N LYS A 181 -22.04 -38.23 -47.85
CA LYS A 181 -23.13 -39.08 -47.30
C LYS A 181 -23.32 -38.83 -45.79
N GLY A 182 -24.57 -38.67 -45.35
CA GLY A 182 -24.99 -38.56 -43.94
C GLY A 182 -26.38 -37.98 -43.85
#